data_AF-A0A226E922-F1
#
_entry.id   AF-A0A226E922-F1
#
_cell.length_a   1.000
_cell.length_b   1.000
_cell.length_c   1.000
_cell.angle_alpha   90.00
_cell.angle_beta   90.00
_cell.angle_gamma   90.00
#
_symmetry.space_group_name_H-M   'P 1'
#
loop_
_entity.id
_entity.type
_entity.pdbx_description
1 polymer ?
#
loop_
_entity_poly.entity_id
_entity_poly.type
_entity_poly.pdbx_seq_one_letter_code
_entity_poly.pdbx_strand_id
1 'polypeptide(L)'
;MGPFWKTKDTSRVNKVLNEKEVHVPPKVQETDPITLARRQKQINYGKNTVEYANYLNTVPKEARSPASPATPNMRKKASRRGWDGEVRMWRLLLHAYNPDGPNPKNNKLSKQCNN
;
A
#
# COMPACT_ATOMS: atom_id res chain seq x y z
N MET A 1 18.23 57.72 -41.69
CA MET A 1 18.33 56.32 -41.21
C MET A 1 17.93 56.30 -39.75
N GLY A 2 16.74 55.81 -39.40
CA GLY A 2 16.18 55.87 -38.04
C GLY A 2 16.25 54.53 -37.30
N PRO A 3 16.34 54.50 -35.95
CA PRO A 3 16.54 53.27 -35.20
C PRO A 3 15.26 52.43 -35.08
N PHE A 4 15.44 51.14 -35.32
CA PHE A 4 14.44 50.07 -35.24
C PHE A 4 14.09 49.77 -33.78
N TRP A 5 13.07 50.44 -33.23
CA TRP A 5 12.44 50.04 -31.98
C TRP A 5 10.96 49.76 -32.24
N LYS A 6 10.61 48.49 -32.45
CA LYS A 6 9.24 48.03 -32.22
C LYS A 6 9.27 46.74 -31.38
N THR A 7 8.58 46.88 -30.24
CA THR A 7 7.86 45.88 -29.45
C THR A 7 8.62 44.80 -28.68
N LYS A 8 8.41 44.86 -27.37
CA LYS A 8 8.67 43.86 -26.34
C LYS A 8 7.85 42.61 -26.67
N ASP A 9 8.51 41.50 -26.97
CA ASP A 9 7.84 40.20 -27.00
C ASP A 9 7.98 39.55 -25.62
N THR A 10 6.97 39.76 -24.77
CA THR A 10 6.82 39.11 -23.46
C THR A 10 6.27 37.68 -23.57
N SER A 11 6.41 37.00 -24.71
CA SER A 11 5.98 35.59 -24.85
C SER A 11 7.00 34.59 -24.29
N ARG A 12 8.22 35.03 -23.96
CA ARG A 12 9.31 34.14 -23.49
C ARG A 12 9.27 33.78 -22.00
N VAL A 13 8.43 34.42 -21.19
CA VAL A 13 8.40 34.15 -19.74
C VAL A 13 7.39 33.09 -19.31
N ASN A 14 6.40 32.76 -20.14
CA ASN A 14 5.36 31.77 -19.79
C ASN A 14 5.53 30.41 -20.49
N LYS A 15 6.70 30.13 -21.09
CA LYS A 15 6.96 28.86 -21.80
C LYS A 15 7.81 27.86 -20.99
N VAL A 16 8.37 28.23 -19.84
CA VAL A 16 9.42 27.44 -19.17
C VAL A 16 8.92 26.62 -17.95
N LEU A 17 7.63 26.62 -17.61
CA LEU A 17 7.12 25.91 -16.42
C LEU A 17 6.09 24.81 -16.68
N ASN A 18 5.95 24.27 -17.88
CA ASN A 18 4.92 23.25 -18.14
C ASN A 18 5.33 22.10 -19.08
N GLU A 19 6.42 21.40 -18.79
CA GLU A 19 6.82 20.19 -19.56
C GLU A 19 7.25 18.99 -18.71
N LYS A 20 6.64 18.79 -17.53
CA LYS A 20 6.73 17.50 -16.83
C LYS A 20 5.38 17.02 -16.35
N GLU A 21 4.41 16.97 -17.25
CA GLU A 21 3.33 16.00 -17.07
C GLU A 21 3.93 14.61 -17.24
N VAL A 22 4.37 14.02 -16.13
CA VAL A 22 4.74 12.61 -16.07
C VAL A 22 3.48 11.84 -16.41
N HIS A 23 3.38 11.34 -17.64
CA HIS A 23 2.34 10.39 -18.02
C HIS A 23 2.59 9.10 -17.22
N VAL A 24 2.09 9.06 -15.99
CA VAL A 24 2.09 7.85 -15.17
C VAL A 24 1.04 6.94 -15.79
N PRO A 25 1.42 5.81 -16.43
CA PRO A 25 0.44 4.89 -16.97
C PRO A 25 -0.51 4.47 -15.83
N PRO A 26 -1.82 4.37 -16.10
CA PRO A 26 -2.79 4.05 -15.06
C PRO A 26 -2.36 2.77 -14.35
N LYS A 27 -2.24 2.84 -13.01
CA LYS A 27 -1.86 1.69 -12.18
C LYS A 27 -2.89 0.58 -12.43
N VAL A 28 -2.49 -0.46 -13.15
CA VAL A 28 -3.32 -1.62 -13.46
C VAL A 28 -3.82 -2.22 -12.14
N GLN A 29 -5.15 -2.25 -11.96
CA GLN A 29 -5.80 -2.79 -10.78
C GLN A 29 -6.21 -4.25 -11.00
N GLU A 30 -6.29 -5.01 -9.92
CA GLU A 30 -6.95 -6.31 -9.92
C GLU A 30 -8.47 -6.12 -9.99
N THR A 31 -9.10 -6.80 -10.94
CA THR A 31 -10.53 -6.69 -11.23
C THR A 31 -11.23 -8.05 -11.20
N ASP A 32 -10.49 -9.16 -11.20
CA ASP A 32 -11.09 -10.50 -11.12
C ASP A 32 -11.86 -10.69 -9.80
N PRO A 33 -13.19 -10.88 -9.85
CA PRO A 33 -14.02 -11.00 -8.65
C PRO A 33 -13.64 -12.22 -7.79
N ILE A 34 -13.17 -13.32 -8.39
CA ILE A 34 -12.77 -14.52 -7.66
C ILE A 34 -11.53 -14.23 -6.84
N THR A 35 -10.53 -13.60 -7.46
CA THR A 35 -9.32 -13.14 -6.76
C THR A 35 -9.66 -12.15 -5.66
N LEU A 36 -10.48 -11.15 -5.91
CA LEU A 36 -10.87 -10.15 -4.90
C LEU A 36 -11.62 -10.77 -3.72
N ALA A 37 -12.56 -11.68 -3.96
CA ALA A 37 -13.29 -12.39 -2.91
C ALA A 37 -12.33 -13.20 -2.01
N ARG A 38 -11.39 -13.94 -2.62
CA ARG A 38 -10.38 -14.69 -1.86
C ARG A 38 -9.49 -13.76 -1.03
N ARG A 39 -9.03 -12.66 -1.60
CA ARG A 39 -8.20 -11.65 -0.92
C ARG A 39 -8.94 -11.00 0.25
N GLN A 40 -10.21 -10.62 0.04
CA GLN A 40 -11.07 -10.06 1.08
C GLN A 40 -11.27 -11.05 2.23
N LYS A 41 -11.50 -12.34 1.93
CA LYS A 41 -11.62 -13.38 2.96
C LYS A 41 -10.35 -13.48 3.83
N GLN A 42 -9.17 -13.40 3.22
CA GLN A 42 -7.90 -13.40 3.97
C GLN A 42 -7.69 -12.14 4.82
N ILE A 43 -8.16 -10.97 4.35
CA ILE A 43 -8.21 -9.74 5.15
C ILE A 43 -9.16 -9.92 6.33
N ASN A 44 -10.36 -10.45 6.12
CA ASN A 44 -11.35 -10.65 7.18
C ASN A 44 -10.80 -11.52 8.31
N TYR A 45 -10.08 -12.59 7.96
CA TYR A 45 -9.41 -13.44 8.95
C TYR A 45 -8.37 -12.70 9.81
N GLY A 46 -7.67 -11.71 9.27
CA GLY A 46 -6.73 -10.90 10.08
C GLY A 46 -7.43 -9.78 10.86
N LYS A 47 -8.56 -9.27 10.37
CA LYS A 47 -9.34 -8.24 11.08
C LYS A 47 -10.18 -8.80 12.22
N ASN A 48 -10.56 -10.07 12.13
CA ASN A 48 -11.35 -10.77 13.14
C ASN A 48 -10.47 -11.38 14.25
N THR A 49 -9.41 -10.69 14.66
CA THR A 49 -8.53 -11.15 15.73
C THR A 49 -8.43 -10.11 16.84
N VAL A 50 -8.14 -10.56 18.06
CA VAL A 50 -8.00 -9.68 19.23
C VAL A 50 -6.82 -8.73 19.05
N GLU A 51 -5.75 -9.20 18.44
CA GLU A 51 -4.58 -8.38 18.05
C GLU A 51 -4.97 -7.17 17.21
N TYR A 52 -5.84 -7.36 16.22
CA TYR A 52 -6.27 -6.28 15.33
C TYR A 52 -7.12 -5.25 16.08
N ALA A 53 -8.02 -5.71 16.95
CA ALA A 53 -8.80 -4.83 17.82
C ALA A 53 -7.89 -4.01 18.74
N ASN A 54 -6.92 -4.66 19.40
CA ASN A 54 -5.93 -4.01 20.26
C ASN A 54 -5.09 -3.00 19.49
N TYR A 55 -4.63 -3.33 18.28
CA TYR A 55 -3.89 -2.42 17.42
C TYR A 55 -4.70 -1.15 17.10
N LEU A 56 -5.98 -1.30 16.74
CA LEU A 56 -6.84 -0.13 16.47
C LEU A 56 -7.04 0.76 17.69
N ASN A 57 -7.14 0.17 18.89
CA ASN A 57 -7.34 0.89 20.14
C ASN A 57 -6.05 1.58 20.65
N THR A 58 -4.90 0.95 20.43
CA THR A 58 -3.59 1.43 20.95
C THR A 58 -2.88 2.38 19.99
N VAL A 59 -3.12 2.25 18.68
CA VAL A 59 -2.48 3.08 17.65
C VAL A 59 -3.53 3.84 16.82
N PRO A 60 -3.83 5.09 17.22
CA PRO A 60 -4.67 6.00 16.43
C PRO A 60 -4.13 6.18 15.02
N LYS A 61 -5.01 6.50 14.06
CA LYS A 61 -4.67 6.56 12.63
C LYS A 61 -3.50 7.51 12.33
N GLU A 62 -3.47 8.67 12.99
CA GLU A 62 -2.45 9.70 12.78
C GLU A 62 -1.08 9.32 13.38
N ALA A 63 -1.04 8.37 14.30
CA ALA A 63 0.19 7.88 14.93
C ALA A 63 0.78 6.65 14.21
N ARG A 64 0.14 6.18 13.13
CA ARG A 64 0.60 5.00 12.40
C ARG A 64 1.83 5.35 11.56
N SER A 65 2.90 4.60 11.77
CA SER A 65 4.13 4.74 10.99
C SER A 65 4.13 3.77 9.80
N PRO A 66 5.05 3.94 8.83
CA PRO A 66 5.22 2.96 7.75
C PRO A 66 5.55 1.53 8.22
N ALA A 67 6.03 1.38 9.46
CA ALA A 67 6.31 0.09 10.07
C ALA A 67 5.10 -0.53 10.78
N SER A 68 4.02 0.23 11.00
CA SER A 68 2.80 -0.27 11.63
C SER A 68 2.08 -1.29 10.71
N PRO A 69 1.35 -2.27 11.26
CA PRO A 69 0.58 -3.20 10.45
C PRO A 69 -0.40 -2.48 9.53
N ALA A 70 -0.20 -2.63 8.22
CA ALA A 70 -1.07 -2.06 7.19
C ALA A 70 -1.85 -3.18 6.50
N THR A 71 -3.17 -3.02 6.40
CA THR A 71 -4.02 -3.99 5.69
C THR A 71 -3.62 -4.04 4.20
N PRO A 72 -3.32 -5.23 3.65
CA PRO A 72 -2.97 -5.37 2.24
C PRO A 72 -4.08 -4.86 1.32
N ASN A 73 -3.69 -4.18 0.24
CA ASN A 73 -4.64 -3.65 -0.72
C ASN A 73 -5.08 -4.73 -1.72
N MET A 74 -6.30 -5.28 -1.55
CA MET A 74 -6.80 -6.34 -2.42
C MET A 74 -6.90 -5.98 -3.91
N ARG A 75 -7.01 -4.69 -4.25
CA ARG A 75 -7.12 -4.19 -5.63
C ARG A 75 -5.76 -3.98 -6.31
N LYS A 76 -4.65 -4.08 -5.57
CA LYS A 76 -3.31 -3.96 -6.14
C LYS A 76 -3.00 -5.17 -7.01
N LYS A 77 -2.55 -4.97 -8.26
CA LYS A 77 -1.98 -6.08 -9.05
C LYS A 77 -0.74 -6.62 -8.34
N ALA A 78 -0.76 -7.90 -8.04
CA ALA A 78 0.33 -8.62 -7.40
C ALA A 78 0.29 -10.08 -7.85
N SER A 79 1.45 -10.71 -7.95
CA SER A 79 1.51 -12.17 -8.12
C SER A 79 0.87 -12.86 -6.92
N ARG A 80 0.48 -14.13 -7.08
CA ARG A 80 -0.06 -14.92 -5.96
C ARG A 80 0.87 -14.91 -4.75
N ARG A 81 2.18 -15.12 -4.97
CA ARG A 81 3.19 -15.12 -3.92
C ARG A 81 3.42 -13.73 -3.31
N GLY A 82 3.35 -12.67 -4.12
CA GLY A 82 3.45 -11.30 -3.61
C GLY A 82 2.31 -10.97 -2.65
N TRP A 83 1.09 -11.34 -3.01
CA TRP A 83 -0.08 -11.18 -2.14
C TRP A 83 0.04 -12.01 -0.85
N ASP A 84 0.38 -13.30 -0.95
CA ASP A 84 0.50 -14.17 0.23
C ASP A 84 1.58 -13.66 1.19
N GLY A 85 2.68 -13.09 0.67
CA GLY A 85 3.73 -12.43 1.45
C GLY A 85 3.24 -11.19 2.19
N GLU A 86 2.49 -10.31 1.53
CA GLU A 86 1.90 -9.12 2.16
C GLU A 86 0.95 -9.51 3.30
N VAL A 87 0.06 -10.48 3.07
CA VAL A 87 -0.87 -10.98 4.11
C VAL A 87 -0.11 -11.58 5.29
N ARG A 88 0.94 -12.37 5.02
CA ARG A 88 1.77 -12.97 6.06
C ARG A 88 2.44 -11.89 6.93
N MET A 89 3.11 -10.92 6.31
CA MET A 89 3.80 -9.86 7.05
C MET A 89 2.83 -9.02 7.87
N TRP A 90 1.67 -8.69 7.29
CA TRP A 90 0.63 -7.96 8.00
C TRP A 90 0.17 -8.70 9.28
N ARG A 91 -0.11 -10.01 9.19
CA ARG A 91 -0.52 -10.80 10.36
C ARG A 91 0.59 -10.94 11.39
N LEU A 92 1.84 -11.12 10.96
CA LEU A 92 2.99 -11.18 11.87
C LEU A 92 3.14 -9.89 12.67
N LEU A 93 2.95 -8.73 12.03
CA LEU A 93 3.01 -7.44 12.72
C LEU A 93 1.87 -7.27 13.73
N LEU A 94 0.66 -7.80 13.43
CA LEU A 94 -0.47 -7.74 14.35
C LEU A 94 -0.21 -8.48 15.67
N HIS A 95 0.48 -9.63 15.63
CA HIS A 95 0.78 -10.39 16.86
C HIS A 95 1.59 -9.62 17.90
N ALA A 96 2.28 -8.54 17.53
CA ALA A 96 2.94 -7.66 18.49
C ALA A 96 1.96 -6.95 19.46
N TYR A 97 0.66 -6.91 19.13
CA TYR A 97 -0.39 -6.21 19.89
C TYR A 97 -1.22 -7.16 20.77
N ASN A 98 -0.72 -8.37 21.04
CA ASN A 98 -1.26 -9.29 22.03
C ASN A 98 -0.10 -10.00 22.77
N PRO A 99 0.31 -9.52 23.97
CA PRO A 99 1.47 -10.04 24.68
C PRO A 99 1.30 -11.49 25.15
N ASP A 100 0.06 -11.94 25.34
CA ASP A 100 -0.28 -13.32 25.74
C ASP A 100 -0.40 -14.27 24.54
N GLY A 101 -0.26 -13.74 23.33
CA GLY A 101 -0.31 -14.52 22.09
C GLY A 101 0.97 -15.34 21.88
N PRO A 102 0.90 -16.46 21.14
CA PRO A 102 2.07 -17.24 20.79
C PRO A 102 3.07 -16.38 20.01
N ASN A 103 4.20 -16.06 20.64
CA ASN A 103 5.26 -15.23 20.07
C ASN A 103 5.79 -15.85 18.76
N PRO A 104 5.69 -15.16 17.61
CA PRO A 104 6.09 -15.72 16.33
C PRO A 104 7.62 -15.86 16.15
N LYS A 105 8.44 -15.38 17.10
CA LYS A 105 9.91 -15.46 17.03
C LYS A 105 10.49 -16.88 17.00
N ASN A 106 9.68 -17.92 17.23
CA ASN A 106 10.15 -19.32 17.26
C ASN A 106 9.66 -20.20 16.10
N ASN A 107 8.87 -19.72 15.14
CA ASN A 107 8.35 -20.61 14.09
C ASN A 107 9.29 -20.65 12.87
N LYS A 108 10.37 -21.43 12.97
CA LYS A 108 11.09 -21.96 11.81
C LYS A 108 10.09 -22.73 10.95
N LEU A 109 9.83 -22.24 9.74
CA LEU A 109 9.14 -22.95 8.66
C LEU A 109 7.92 -23.77 9.13
N SER A 110 6.74 -23.15 9.24
CA SER A 110 5.52 -23.92 8.97
C SER A 110 5.48 -24.22 7.46
N LYS A 111 6.15 -25.32 7.09
CA LYS A 111 5.67 -26.19 6.01
C LYS A 111 4.18 -26.45 6.27
N GLN A 112 3.44 -26.63 5.19
CA GLN A 112 2.02 -26.96 5.11
C GLN A 112 1.05 -25.78 4.96
N CYS A 113 0.84 -25.35 3.71
CA CYS A 113 -0.50 -25.02 3.20
C CYS A 113 -0.60 -25.50 1.74
N ASN A 114 -0.72 -26.82 1.56
CA ASN A 114 -1.45 -27.40 0.43
C ASN A 114 -2.80 -27.87 0.99
N ASN A 115 -3.87 -27.21 0.54
CA ASN A 115 -5.12 -27.82 0.10
C ASN A 115 -5.99 -26.71 -0.50
#